data_AF-A0A231RCL6-F1
#
_entry.id   AF-A0A231RCL6-F1
#
_cell.length_a   1.000
_cell.length_b   1.000
_cell.length_c   1.000
_cell.angle_alpha   90.00
_cell.angle_beta   90.00
_cell.angle_gamma   90.00
#
_symmetry.space_group_name_H-M   'P 1'
#
loop_
_entity.id
_entity.type
_entity.pdbx_description
1 polymer ?
#
loop_
_entity_poly.entity_id
_entity_poly.type
_entity_poly.pdbx_seq_one_letter_code
_entity_poly.pdbx_strand_id
1 'polypeptide(L)'
;MKQTLKYAIVFLAGAICATAGSAYGAEAIKTISAKLRPDIKVSVNGKQLDASAISYNNTTYLPLRKAAEAVGGKIELNGKDINIVTNTPSNQIPLPTSSNPDEKITSKQNGYSILREGAEKNGISIRDINYNSETNTLTFTNTEFTVMVQDHFTPNCDAYRGDKNYVYIRDSLLKQISEFYEKMDK
;
A
#
# COMPACT_ATOMS: atom_id res chain seq x y z
N MET A 1 -52.18 -28.45 -40.56
CA MET A 1 -50.73 -28.19 -40.67
C MET A 1 -50.29 -26.73 -40.47
N LYS A 2 -51.21 -25.74 -40.36
CA LYS A 2 -50.81 -24.32 -40.26
C LYS A 2 -50.58 -23.80 -38.82
N GLN A 3 -51.09 -24.49 -37.80
CA GLN A 3 -50.92 -24.09 -36.38
C GLN A 3 -49.62 -24.62 -35.76
N THR A 4 -49.21 -25.84 -36.10
CA THR A 4 -47.95 -26.45 -35.65
C THR A 4 -46.70 -25.73 -36.20
N LEU A 5 -46.82 -25.07 -37.36
CA LEU A 5 -45.76 -24.27 -37.95
C LEU A 5 -45.51 -22.96 -37.18
N LYS A 6 -46.54 -22.36 -36.57
CA LYS A 6 -46.41 -21.10 -35.80
C LYS A 6 -45.71 -21.33 -34.46
N TYR A 7 -46.02 -22.43 -33.78
CA TYR A 7 -45.35 -22.80 -32.52
C TYR A 7 -43.92 -23.28 -32.75
N ALA A 8 -43.63 -23.93 -33.88
CA ALA A 8 -42.26 -24.30 -34.25
C ALA A 8 -41.35 -23.08 -34.46
N ILE A 9 -41.89 -21.99 -35.05
CA ILE A 9 -41.13 -20.75 -35.26
C ILE A 9 -40.88 -20.00 -33.94
N VAL A 10 -41.85 -19.99 -33.02
CA VAL A 10 -41.70 -19.37 -31.70
C VAL A 10 -40.73 -20.16 -30.81
N PHE A 11 -40.76 -21.50 -30.89
CA PHE A 11 -39.79 -22.37 -30.19
C PHE A 11 -38.37 -22.17 -30.74
N LEU A 12 -38.21 -22.02 -32.05
CA LEU A 12 -36.91 -21.79 -32.69
C LEU A 12 -36.35 -20.39 -32.37
N ALA A 13 -37.19 -19.36 -32.28
CA ALA A 13 -36.75 -18.02 -31.88
C ALA A 13 -36.39 -17.93 -30.38
N GLY A 14 -37.10 -18.66 -29.51
CA GLY A 14 -36.79 -18.74 -28.07
C GLY A 14 -35.48 -19.47 -27.78
N ALA A 15 -35.13 -20.47 -28.59
CA ALA A 15 -33.86 -21.22 -28.46
C ALA A 15 -32.63 -20.38 -28.85
N ILE A 16 -32.78 -19.38 -29.72
CA ILE A 16 -31.66 -18.53 -30.16
C ILE A 16 -31.29 -17.50 -29.07
N CYS A 17 -32.28 -16.96 -28.35
CA CYS A 17 -32.04 -15.99 -27.26
C CYS A 17 -31.55 -16.63 -25.95
N ALA A 18 -31.70 -17.94 -25.78
CA ALA A 18 -31.24 -18.67 -24.59
C ALA A 18 -29.71 -18.91 -24.54
N THR A 19 -28.97 -18.48 -25.56
CA THR A 19 -27.49 -18.51 -25.58
C THR A 19 -26.88 -17.21 -25.05
N ALA A 20 -27.46 -16.65 -23.99
CA ALA A 20 -26.75 -15.70 -23.15
C ALA A 20 -25.74 -16.46 -22.29
N GLY A 21 -24.51 -16.58 -22.80
CA GLY A 21 -23.37 -17.04 -22.03
C GLY A 21 -22.21 -16.11 -22.29
N SER A 22 -22.17 -14.97 -21.60
CA SER A 22 -20.97 -14.15 -21.51
C SER A 22 -19.87 -15.01 -20.88
N ALA A 23 -19.08 -15.69 -21.70
CA ALA A 23 -17.85 -16.30 -21.25
C ALA A 23 -16.91 -15.14 -20.91
N TYR A 24 -16.86 -14.77 -19.63
CA TYR A 24 -15.79 -13.95 -19.08
C TYR A 24 -14.48 -14.72 -19.32
N GLY A 25 -13.80 -14.40 -20.42
CA GLY A 25 -12.53 -15.01 -20.78
C GLY A 25 -11.54 -14.77 -19.66
N ALA A 26 -10.98 -15.85 -19.12
CA ALA A 26 -9.82 -15.78 -18.23
C ALA A 26 -8.71 -14.94 -18.91
N GLU A 27 -8.02 -14.12 -18.11
CA GLU A 27 -6.81 -13.42 -18.52
C GLU A 27 -5.91 -14.33 -19.37
N ALA A 28 -5.70 -13.97 -20.64
CA ALA A 28 -4.91 -14.77 -21.56
C ALA A 28 -3.43 -14.69 -21.16
N ILE A 29 -2.85 -15.81 -20.71
CA ILE A 29 -1.41 -15.94 -20.48
C ILE A 29 -0.69 -15.73 -21.82
N LYS A 30 0.15 -14.70 -21.88
CA LYS A 30 0.92 -14.34 -23.08
C LYS A 30 2.33 -14.92 -23.00
N THR A 31 2.71 -15.74 -23.98
CA THR A 31 4.09 -16.22 -24.12
C THR A 31 4.99 -15.11 -24.64
N ILE A 32 6.11 -14.90 -23.96
CA ILE A 32 7.18 -13.98 -24.39
C ILE A 32 8.47 -14.76 -24.69
N SER A 33 9.27 -14.27 -25.63
CA SER A 33 10.63 -14.76 -25.86
C SER A 33 11.62 -13.77 -25.27
N ALA A 34 12.48 -14.23 -24.36
CA ALA A 34 13.42 -13.39 -23.63
C ALA A 34 14.82 -14.03 -23.60
N LYS A 35 15.86 -13.20 -23.49
CA LYS A 35 17.26 -13.67 -23.48
C LYS A 35 17.80 -13.71 -22.06
N LEU A 36 18.37 -14.85 -21.66
CA LEU A 36 19.14 -14.97 -20.42
C LEU A 36 20.44 -14.18 -20.54
N ARG A 37 20.80 -13.44 -19.48
CA ARG A 37 21.96 -12.55 -19.42
C ARG A 37 22.82 -12.88 -18.18
N PRO A 38 23.60 -13.97 -18.22
CA PRO A 38 24.49 -14.35 -17.12
C PRO A 38 25.70 -13.40 -16.95
N ASP A 39 25.94 -12.54 -17.95
CA ASP A 39 26.96 -11.49 -17.93
C ASP A 39 26.58 -10.31 -17.02
N ILE A 40 25.29 -10.14 -16.70
CA ILE A 40 24.82 -9.07 -15.81
C ILE A 40 24.95 -9.54 -14.36
N LYS A 41 25.89 -8.94 -13.63
CA LYS A 41 26.05 -9.14 -12.18
C LYS A 41 25.17 -8.15 -11.43
N VAL A 42 24.34 -8.66 -10.53
CA VAL A 42 23.46 -7.83 -9.69
C VAL A 42 23.93 -7.93 -8.25
N SER A 43 23.98 -6.80 -7.54
CA SER A 43 24.34 -6.74 -6.12
C SER A 43 23.38 -5.86 -5.34
N VAL A 44 23.04 -6.28 -4.13
CA VAL A 44 22.22 -5.52 -3.17
C VAL A 44 23.07 -5.29 -1.92
N ASN A 45 23.20 -4.04 -1.49
CA ASN A 45 24.02 -3.65 -0.33
C ASN A 45 25.46 -4.20 -0.39
N GLY A 46 26.08 -4.19 -1.57
CA GLY A 46 27.44 -4.69 -1.79
C GLY A 46 27.57 -6.22 -1.84
N LYS A 47 26.50 -6.98 -1.58
CA LYS A 47 26.47 -8.44 -1.72
C LYS A 47 25.97 -8.84 -3.10
N GLN A 48 26.77 -9.61 -3.84
CA GLN A 48 26.36 -10.12 -5.13
C GLN A 48 25.23 -11.16 -4.99
N LEU A 49 24.22 -11.03 -5.85
CA LEU A 49 23.09 -11.93 -5.92
C LEU A 49 23.39 -13.06 -6.92
N ASP A 50 23.24 -14.30 -6.46
CA ASP A 50 23.31 -15.48 -7.32
C ASP A 50 21.97 -15.69 -8.04
N ALA A 51 21.77 -14.89 -9.09
CA ALA A 51 20.57 -14.93 -9.92
C ALA A 51 20.90 -14.54 -11.36
N SER A 52 20.47 -15.37 -12.31
CA SER A 52 20.58 -15.05 -13.73
C SER A 52 19.50 -14.04 -14.12
N ALA A 53 19.94 -12.87 -14.60
CA ALA A 53 19.04 -11.86 -15.13
C ALA A 53 18.50 -12.26 -16.52
N ILE A 54 17.32 -11.77 -16.86
CA ILE A 54 16.72 -11.91 -18.19
C ILE A 54 16.51 -10.51 -18.75
N SER A 55 16.87 -10.29 -20.01
CA SER A 55 16.54 -9.03 -20.69
C SER A 55 15.40 -9.23 -21.66
N TYR A 56 14.39 -8.37 -21.56
CA TYR A 56 13.21 -8.34 -22.42
C TYR A 56 12.78 -6.88 -22.63
N ASN A 57 12.60 -6.47 -23.89
CA ASN A 57 12.21 -5.10 -24.27
C ASN A 57 13.00 -4.01 -23.53
N ASN A 58 14.34 -4.09 -23.58
CA ASN A 58 15.27 -3.14 -22.92
C ASN A 58 15.16 -3.06 -21.39
N THR A 59 14.35 -3.90 -20.75
CA THR A 59 14.26 -4.03 -19.30
C THR A 59 14.97 -5.31 -18.84
N THR A 60 15.63 -5.23 -17.69
CA THR A 60 16.30 -6.37 -17.06
C THR A 60 15.46 -6.87 -15.90
N TYR A 61 15.03 -8.11 -15.99
CA TYR A 61 14.20 -8.80 -15.02
C TYR A 61 15.05 -9.75 -14.19
N LEU A 62 14.71 -9.84 -12.91
CA LEU A 62 15.31 -10.78 -11.97
C LEU A 62 14.26 -11.71 -11.39
N PRO A 63 14.65 -12.93 -11.00
CA PRO A 63 13.79 -13.79 -10.20
C PRO A 63 13.34 -13.06 -8.93
N LEU A 64 12.04 -12.81 -8.82
CA LEU A 64 11.44 -12.05 -7.72
C LEU A 64 11.85 -12.59 -6.35
N ARG A 65 11.93 -13.92 -6.21
CA ARG A 65 12.37 -14.59 -4.98
C ARG A 65 13.78 -14.23 -4.58
N LYS A 66 14.71 -14.18 -5.53
CA LYS A 66 16.10 -13.82 -5.26
C LYS A 66 16.23 -12.35 -4.91
N ALA A 67 15.49 -11.48 -5.59
CA ALA A 67 15.42 -10.07 -5.24
C ALA A 67 14.85 -9.86 -3.82
N ALA A 68 13.76 -10.57 -3.47
CA ALA A 68 13.16 -10.53 -2.15
C ALA A 68 14.12 -11.02 -1.05
N GLU A 69 14.76 -12.18 -1.23
CA GLU A 69 15.75 -12.72 -0.29
C GLU A 69 16.92 -11.74 -0.08
N ALA A 70 17.38 -11.08 -1.14
CA ALA A 70 18.49 -10.13 -1.08
C ALA A 70 18.17 -8.90 -0.20
N VAL A 71 16.89 -8.53 -0.09
CA VAL A 71 16.42 -7.42 0.76
C VAL A 71 15.91 -7.90 2.13
N GLY A 72 16.14 -9.17 2.50
CA GLY A 72 15.65 -9.74 3.76
C GLY A 72 14.14 -10.04 3.77
N GLY A 73 13.56 -10.15 2.58
CA GLY A 73 12.16 -10.43 2.28
C GLY A 73 11.85 -11.90 2.08
N LYS A 74 10.65 -12.30 2.49
CA LYS A 74 10.00 -13.58 2.20
C LYS A 74 8.80 -13.31 1.30
N ILE A 75 8.58 -14.17 0.31
CA ILE A 75 7.41 -14.06 -0.57
C ILE A 75 6.23 -14.81 0.06
N GLU A 76 5.10 -14.13 0.15
CA GLU A 76 3.80 -14.71 0.46
C GLU A 76 2.89 -14.58 -0.76
N LEU A 77 2.15 -15.64 -1.07
CA LEU A 77 1.23 -15.69 -2.19
C LEU A 77 -0.19 -15.77 -1.64
N ASN A 78 -1.02 -14.78 -1.97
CA ASN A 78 -2.44 -14.74 -1.60
C ASN A 78 -3.26 -14.75 -2.89
N GLY A 79 -3.59 -15.94 -3.38
CA GLY A 79 -4.30 -16.09 -4.66
C GLY A 79 -3.46 -15.59 -5.83
N LYS A 80 -3.90 -14.50 -6.48
CA LYS A 80 -3.17 -13.83 -7.58
C LYS A 80 -2.18 -12.76 -7.09
N ASP A 81 -2.22 -12.42 -5.80
CA ASP A 81 -1.41 -11.36 -5.22
C ASP A 81 -0.08 -11.91 -4.71
N ILE A 82 1.00 -11.18 -5.00
CA ILE A 82 2.35 -11.47 -4.50
C ILE A 82 2.73 -10.39 -3.50
N ASN A 83 2.96 -10.80 -2.25
CA ASN A 83 3.41 -9.93 -1.18
C ASN A 83 4.87 -10.27 -0.81
N ILE A 84 5.70 -9.24 -0.59
CA ILE A 84 7.08 -9.43 -0.09
C ILE A 84 7.09 -8.94 1.36
N VAL A 85 7.16 -9.89 2.29
CA VAL A 85 7.21 -9.64 3.72
C VAL A 85 8.66 -9.69 4.17
N THR A 86 9.24 -8.54 4.46
CA THR A 86 10.56 -8.47 5.10
C THR A 86 10.42 -8.68 6.60
N ASN A 87 11.37 -9.39 7.22
CA ASN A 87 11.44 -9.54 8.68
C ASN A 87 11.92 -8.25 9.40
N THR A 88 11.83 -7.09 8.74
CA THR A 88 11.61 -5.83 9.46
C THR A 88 10.22 -5.92 10.09
N PRO A 89 10.01 -5.56 11.36
CA PRO A 89 8.73 -5.77 12.04
C PRO A 89 7.58 -5.09 11.29
N SER A 90 6.95 -5.84 10.39
CA SER A 90 5.75 -5.53 9.66
C SER A 90 4.61 -5.93 10.58
N ASN A 91 4.32 -5.06 11.52
CA ASN A 91 3.13 -5.19 12.33
C ASN A 91 1.93 -4.79 11.45
N GLN A 92 1.39 -5.74 10.69
CA GLN A 92 -0.07 -5.82 10.65
C GLN A 92 -0.49 -5.97 12.10
N ILE A 93 -1.06 -4.92 12.71
CA ILE A 93 -1.62 -5.04 14.04
C ILE A 93 -3.07 -5.54 13.88
N PRO A 94 -3.37 -6.80 14.22
CA PRO A 94 -4.67 -7.15 14.79
C PRO A 94 -4.91 -6.27 16.02
N LEU A 95 -6.11 -5.70 16.11
CA LEU A 95 -6.61 -4.92 17.25
C LEU A 95 -6.04 -5.42 18.60
N PRO A 96 -5.16 -4.69 19.30
CA PRO A 96 -4.70 -5.10 20.62
C PRO A 96 -5.48 -4.34 21.67
N THR A 97 -6.29 -5.10 22.40
CA THR A 97 -6.70 -4.77 23.76
C THR A 97 -5.46 -4.48 24.60
N SER A 98 -5.47 -3.29 25.20
CA SER A 98 -4.57 -2.82 26.26
C SER A 98 -4.18 -3.93 27.25
N SER A 99 -2.87 -4.18 27.40
CA SER A 99 -2.19 -4.49 28.68
C SER A 99 -0.77 -5.04 28.48
N ASN A 100 0.24 -4.16 28.31
CA ASN A 100 1.53 -4.35 29.00
C ASN A 100 2.36 -3.03 29.04
N PRO A 101 2.92 -2.58 30.18
CA PRO A 101 3.50 -1.23 30.33
C PRO A 101 4.97 -1.03 29.92
N ASP A 102 5.68 -2.04 29.39
CA ASP A 102 7.15 -1.98 29.31
C ASP A 102 7.70 -2.23 27.90
N GLU A 103 7.51 -1.27 26.98
CA GLU A 103 8.55 -0.91 25.99
C GLU A 103 8.29 0.50 25.42
N LYS A 104 8.74 1.50 26.16
CA LYS A 104 8.70 2.92 25.81
C LYS A 104 9.74 3.20 24.71
N ILE A 105 9.35 3.17 23.43
CA ILE A 105 10.15 3.86 22.42
C ILE A 105 9.99 5.37 22.64
N THR A 106 11.10 6.00 22.98
CA THR A 106 11.24 7.36 23.45
C THR A 106 11.06 8.38 22.31
N SER A 107 9.83 8.65 21.89
CA SER A 107 9.48 9.84 21.09
C SER A 107 9.00 11.02 21.93
N LYS A 108 8.65 10.80 23.20
CA LYS A 108 8.27 11.87 24.14
C LYS A 108 9.38 12.90 24.44
N GLN A 109 10.63 12.69 24.01
CA GLN A 109 11.76 13.56 24.40
C GLN A 109 12.09 14.71 23.42
N ASN A 110 11.59 14.71 22.18
CA ASN A 110 11.94 15.74 21.17
C ASN A 110 10.74 16.57 20.65
N GLY A 111 9.58 16.52 21.31
CA GLY A 111 8.40 17.30 20.89
C GLY A 111 7.69 16.77 19.64
N TYR A 112 7.83 15.47 19.35
CA TYR A 112 7.09 14.77 18.31
C TYR A 112 6.36 13.57 18.89
N SER A 113 5.12 13.37 18.45
CA SER A 113 4.33 12.19 18.79
C SER A 113 4.06 11.38 17.53
N ILE A 114 3.76 10.09 17.71
CA ILE A 114 3.16 9.29 16.63
C ILE A 114 1.85 9.98 16.22
N LEU A 115 1.63 10.19 14.92
CA LEU A 115 0.53 10.99 14.37
C LEU A 115 -0.82 10.62 14.99
N ARG A 116 -1.12 9.32 15.08
CA ARG A 116 -2.36 8.84 15.67
C ARG A 116 -2.48 9.19 17.16
N GLU A 117 -1.45 8.89 17.95
CA GLU A 117 -1.46 9.16 19.40
C GLU A 117 -1.51 10.66 19.69
N GLY A 118 -0.76 11.44 18.92
CA GLY A 118 -0.74 12.89 19.01
C GLY A 118 -2.08 13.50 18.62
N ALA A 119 -2.70 13.04 17.53
CA ALA A 119 -4.02 13.48 17.10
C ALA A 119 -5.09 13.17 18.17
N GLU A 120 -5.15 11.91 18.63
CA GLU A 120 -6.09 11.47 19.68
C GLU A 120 -5.92 12.29 20.98
N LYS A 121 -4.68 12.56 21.40
CA LYS A 121 -4.37 13.38 22.58
C LYS A 121 -4.85 14.83 22.44
N ASN A 122 -4.86 15.38 21.22
CA ASN A 122 -5.29 16.75 20.94
C ASN A 122 -6.74 16.83 20.45
N GLY A 123 -7.53 15.74 20.58
CA GLY A 123 -8.94 15.73 20.19
C GLY A 123 -9.18 15.76 18.67
N ILE A 124 -8.16 15.50 17.86
CA ILE A 124 -8.28 15.46 16.40
C ILE A 124 -8.66 14.04 15.98
N SER A 125 -9.75 13.90 15.23
CA SER A 125 -10.16 12.60 14.69
C SER A 125 -9.20 12.16 13.59
N ILE A 126 -8.77 10.90 13.64
CA ILE A 126 -7.91 10.32 12.59
C ILE A 126 -8.56 10.34 11.20
N ARG A 127 -9.90 10.43 11.13
CA ARG A 127 -10.67 10.53 9.88
C ARG A 127 -10.52 11.90 9.21
N ASP A 128 -10.15 12.91 9.98
CA ASP A 128 -9.91 14.25 9.49
C ASP A 128 -8.47 14.43 9.00
N ILE A 129 -7.66 13.36 9.01
CA ILE A 129 -6.27 13.38 8.57
C ILE A 129 -6.14 12.53 7.32
N ASN A 130 -5.74 13.15 6.21
CA ASN A 130 -5.49 12.46 4.96
C ASN A 130 -4.01 12.50 4.61
N TYR A 131 -3.46 11.36 4.21
CA TYR A 131 -2.09 11.27 3.72
C TYR A 131 -2.09 11.04 2.21
N ASN A 132 -1.48 11.97 1.48
CA ASN A 132 -1.24 11.82 0.05
C ASN A 132 0.15 11.20 -0.16
N SER A 133 0.20 9.98 -0.67
CA SER A 133 1.45 9.26 -0.95
C SER A 133 2.19 9.78 -2.19
N GLU A 134 1.52 10.44 -3.13
CA GLU A 134 2.14 11.00 -4.33
C GLU A 134 2.96 12.26 -4.00
N THR A 135 2.43 13.10 -3.11
CA THR A 135 3.07 14.35 -2.69
C THR A 135 3.76 14.24 -1.33
N ASN A 136 3.62 13.10 -0.64
CA ASN A 136 4.13 12.86 0.70
C ASN A 136 3.65 13.90 1.73
N THR A 137 2.38 14.29 1.66
CA THR A 137 1.80 15.34 2.51
C THR A 137 0.66 14.82 3.37
N LEU A 138 0.57 15.32 4.60
CA LEU A 138 -0.62 15.23 5.44
C LEU A 138 -1.48 16.47 5.25
N THR A 139 -2.77 16.28 5.09
CA THR A 139 -3.76 17.35 5.11
C THR A 139 -4.80 17.08 6.19
N PHE A 140 -5.36 18.17 6.73
CA PHE A 140 -6.37 18.12 7.77
C PHE A 140 -7.69 18.66 7.22
N THR A 141 -8.74 17.86 7.25
CA THR A 141 -10.05 18.17 6.68
C THR A 141 -10.59 19.48 7.26
N ASN A 142 -11.22 20.30 6.41
CA ASN A 142 -11.73 21.63 6.78
C ASN A 142 -10.66 22.62 7.24
N THR A 143 -9.40 22.38 6.91
CA THR A 143 -8.31 23.30 7.20
C THR A 143 -7.41 23.49 5.98
N GLU A 144 -6.60 24.56 5.99
CA GLU A 144 -5.53 24.78 5.01
C GLU A 144 -4.19 24.15 5.46
N PHE A 145 -4.15 23.46 6.60
CA PHE A 145 -2.92 22.84 7.09
C PHE A 145 -2.48 21.70 6.18
N THR A 146 -1.35 21.93 5.52
CA THR A 146 -0.65 20.93 4.70
C THR A 146 0.75 20.75 5.24
N VAL A 147 1.11 19.51 5.56
CA VAL A 147 2.36 19.17 6.23
C VAL A 147 3.14 18.19 5.37
N MET A 148 4.36 18.56 4.97
CA MET A 148 5.24 17.62 4.28
C MET A 148 5.80 16.60 5.26
N VAL A 149 5.67 15.32 4.92
CA VAL A 149 6.25 14.21 5.68
C VAL A 149 7.62 13.92 5.08
N GLN A 150 8.67 14.11 5.87
CA GLN A 150 10.02 13.75 5.44
C GLN A 150 10.29 12.25 5.61
N ASP A 151 11.19 11.68 4.82
CA ASP A 151 11.55 10.26 4.93
C ASP A 151 12.39 9.94 6.18
N HIS A 152 12.99 10.96 6.79
CA HIS A 152 13.77 10.87 8.01
C HIS A 152 13.66 12.16 8.83
N PHE A 153 14.00 12.09 10.11
CA PHE A 153 13.99 13.25 11.00
C PHE A 153 14.99 14.32 10.55
N THR A 154 14.54 15.57 10.49
CA THR A 154 15.40 16.75 10.38
C THR A 154 15.02 17.76 11.47
N PRO A 155 15.95 18.57 12.00
CA PRO A 155 15.67 19.47 13.13
C PRO A 155 14.49 20.43 12.92
N ASN A 156 14.11 20.71 11.68
CA ASN A 156 13.06 21.66 11.31
C ASN A 156 11.84 21.03 10.62
N CYS A 157 11.76 19.71 10.44
CA CYS A 157 10.59 19.09 9.79
C CYS A 157 9.37 19.09 10.70
N ASP A 158 8.18 19.33 10.16
CA ASP A 158 6.94 19.26 10.94
C ASP A 158 6.42 17.83 11.09
N ALA A 159 6.71 16.97 10.11
CA ALA A 159 6.45 15.54 10.18
C ALA A 159 7.58 14.74 9.50
N TYR A 160 7.79 13.51 9.97
CA TYR A 160 8.72 12.58 9.36
C TYR A 160 8.28 11.12 9.55
N ARG A 161 8.74 10.23 8.67
CA ARG A 161 8.58 8.79 8.79
C ARG A 161 9.73 8.22 9.62
N GLY A 162 9.41 7.52 10.70
CA GLY A 162 10.40 6.90 11.58
C GLY A 162 10.58 5.39 11.32
N ASP A 163 11.45 4.77 12.12
CA ASP A 163 11.97 3.39 11.91
C ASP A 163 10.91 2.29 11.82
N LYS A 164 9.72 2.52 12.38
CA LYS A 164 8.59 1.57 12.37
C LYS A 164 7.49 1.93 11.36
N ASN A 165 7.81 2.73 10.34
CA ASN A 165 6.85 3.31 9.38
C ASN A 165 5.76 4.18 10.03
N TYR A 166 5.89 4.53 11.31
CA TYR A 166 5.04 5.53 11.92
C TYR A 166 5.39 6.89 11.36
N VAL A 167 4.34 7.68 11.09
CA VAL A 167 4.51 9.10 10.87
C VAL A 167 4.54 9.77 12.23
N TYR A 168 5.63 10.48 12.49
CA TYR A 168 5.79 11.35 13.64
C TYR A 168 5.46 12.77 13.21
N ILE A 169 4.76 13.51 14.06
CA ILE A 169 4.38 14.89 13.82
C ILE A 169 4.70 15.73 15.05
N ARG A 170 5.07 16.99 14.83
CA ARG A 170 5.44 17.91 15.89
C ARG A 170 4.22 18.22 16.78
N ASP A 171 4.40 18.09 18.09
CA ASP A 171 3.33 18.29 19.07
C ASP A 171 2.78 19.72 19.03
N SER A 172 3.64 20.72 18.81
CA SER A 172 3.22 22.12 18.72
C SER A 172 2.37 22.41 17.48
N LEU A 173 2.54 21.64 16.41
CA LEU A 173 1.71 21.75 15.21
C LEU A 173 0.33 21.11 15.46
N LEU A 174 0.28 19.92 16.05
CA LEU A 174 -0.98 19.28 16.43
C LEU A 174 -1.82 20.17 17.36
N LYS A 175 -1.18 20.86 18.31
CA LYS A 175 -1.87 21.80 19.19
C LYS A 175 -2.48 22.98 18.43
N GLN A 176 -1.76 23.55 17.46
CA GLN A 176 -2.28 24.63 16.61
C GLN A 176 -3.49 24.18 15.78
N ILE A 177 -3.45 22.96 15.25
CA ILE A 177 -4.55 22.38 14.46
C ILE A 177 -5.77 22.14 15.36
N SER A 178 -5.56 21.62 16.57
CA SER A 178 -6.63 21.42 17.57
C SER A 178 -7.30 22.75 17.97
N GLU A 179 -6.51 23.78 18.27
CA GLU A 179 -7.02 25.13 18.58
C GLU A 179 -7.79 25.75 17.39
N PHE A 180 -7.46 25.37 16.15
CA PHE A 180 -8.20 25.78 14.96
C PHE A 180 -9.57 25.09 14.89
N TYR A 181 -9.63 23.77 15.13
CA TYR A 181 -10.89 23.04 15.18
C TYR A 181 -11.82 23.56 16.28
N GLU A 182 -11.31 23.83 17.48
CA GLU A 182 -12.10 24.39 18.59
C GLU A 182 -12.71 25.78 18.28
N LYS A 183 -12.09 26.55 17.39
CA LYS A 183 -12.61 27.86 16.95
C LYS A 183 -13.69 27.74 15.88
N MET A 184 -13.70 26.66 15.10
CA MET A 184 -14.73 26.42 14.08
C MET A 184 -16.05 25.91 14.68
N ASP A 185 -15.99 25.22 15.81
CA ASP A 185 -17.17 24.69 16.52
C ASP A 185 -17.90 25.74 17.39
N LYS A 186 -17.40 26.98 17.46
CA LYS A 186 -18.00 28.11 18.21
C LYS A 186 -18.62 29.14 17.28
#